data_AF-A0A091H5C2-F1
#
_entry.id   AF-A0A091H5C2-F1
#
_cell.length_a   1.000
_cell.length_b   1.000
_cell.length_c   1.000
_cell.angle_alpha   90.00
_cell.angle_beta   90.00
_cell.angle_gamma   90.00
#
_symmetry.space_group_name_H-M   'P 1'
#
loop_
_entity.id
_entity.type
_entity.pdbx_description
1 polymer ?
#
loop_
_entity_poly.entity_id
_entity_poly.type
_entity_poly.pdbx_seq_one_letter_code
_entity_poly.pdbx_strand_id
1 'polypeptide(L)'
;LQREPCCESGDAWYFRVGFAFEQTQLVLAAKLVLPGSPGEQSQSLSGEEPAHPVLQVFISPEVPYQTLAGFVKGSHGLHRTSPGHYERLACLLLLQVCMGLEHLQVQNVGQGDLSPENLLLVQCPCPPQRQPSKEASLRLSLPRLLFSSFFKVKDRQRSCPTSPEQDGPEGLAALLPEIPSLSIYSTGLKRLAMLLLHRDPCKRVSIEQARSILQVLLWGPRQELFARSKKTLPLLRSWVEVKRALLLLKFAENSARAVGSPSLEEWLCCQYFKDVTEHVLFQVTQALY
;
A
#
# COMPACT_ATOMS: atom_id res chain seq x y z
N LEU A 1 12.90 28.81 -2.02
CA LEU A 1 12.01 27.77 -2.59
C LEU A 1 12.67 27.22 -3.85
N GLN A 2 12.70 25.90 -4.02
CA GLN A 2 13.00 25.32 -5.34
C GLN A 2 11.92 25.80 -6.32
N ARG A 3 12.31 26.14 -7.56
CA ARG A 3 11.38 26.65 -8.58
C ARG A 3 10.46 25.56 -9.13
N GLU A 4 10.90 24.31 -9.06
CA GLU A 4 10.16 23.14 -9.54
C GLU A 4 9.60 22.34 -8.36
N PRO A 5 8.40 21.75 -8.50
CA PRO A 5 7.84 20.87 -7.49
C PRO A 5 8.69 19.59 -7.37
N CYS A 6 8.82 19.07 -6.15
CA CYS A 6 9.49 17.79 -5.91
C CYS A 6 8.58 16.58 -6.15
N CYS A 7 7.26 16.79 -6.18
CA CYS A 7 6.27 15.78 -6.52
C CYS A 7 4.98 16.45 -7.01
N GLU A 8 4.36 15.88 -8.03
CA GLU A 8 3.08 16.32 -8.58
C GLU A 8 2.07 15.19 -8.44
N SER A 9 0.98 15.45 -7.74
CA SER A 9 -0.15 14.52 -7.55
C SER A 9 -1.39 15.02 -8.30
N GLY A 10 -2.44 14.20 -8.36
CA GLY A 10 -3.68 14.59 -9.03
C GLY A 10 -4.36 15.82 -8.44
N ASP A 11 -4.21 16.08 -7.13
CA ASP A 11 -4.88 17.18 -6.42
C ASP A 11 -3.94 18.31 -5.94
N ALA A 12 -2.62 18.11 -6.02
CA ALA A 12 -1.67 19.07 -5.45
C ALA A 12 -0.25 18.97 -6.01
N TRP A 13 0.47 20.08 -5.88
CA TRP A 13 1.92 20.17 -6.09
C TRP A 13 2.65 20.24 -4.76
N TYR A 14 3.76 19.53 -4.65
CA TYR A 14 4.58 19.48 -3.43
C TYR A 14 5.91 20.16 -3.68
N PHE A 15 6.26 21.13 -2.83
CA PHE A 15 7.54 21.85 -2.88
C PHE A 15 8.36 21.55 -1.64
N ARG A 16 9.67 21.33 -1.83
CA ARG A 16 10.61 21.18 -0.71
C ARG A 16 10.91 22.55 -0.12
N VAL A 17 10.64 22.70 1.18
CA VAL A 17 10.90 23.93 1.95
C VAL A 17 11.87 23.62 3.07
N GLY A 18 13.02 24.28 3.04
CA GLY A 18 14.02 24.21 4.11
C GLY A 18 13.77 25.30 5.15
N PHE A 19 13.77 24.91 6.42
CA PHE A 19 13.75 25.81 7.56
C PHE A 19 15.06 25.64 8.32
N ALA A 20 15.78 26.74 8.50
CA ALA A 20 16.88 26.79 9.43
C ALA A 20 16.30 27.18 10.80
N PHE A 21 16.33 26.25 11.76
CA PHE A 21 16.04 26.56 13.15
C PHE A 21 17.25 26.16 13.99
N GLU A 22 17.91 27.17 14.58
CA GLU A 22 19.16 27.03 15.32
C GLU A 22 20.25 26.30 14.49
N GLN A 23 20.67 25.11 14.94
CA GLN A 23 21.66 24.24 14.29
C GLN A 23 21.03 23.13 13.43
N THR A 24 19.70 23.10 13.32
CA THR A 24 18.98 22.07 12.58
C THR A 24 18.44 22.60 11.26
N GLN A 25 18.78 21.91 10.18
CA GLN A 25 18.16 22.11 8.87
C GLN A 25 16.97 21.16 8.78
N LEU A 26 15.77 21.68 8.98
CA LEU A 26 14.53 20.94 8.79
C LEU A 26 14.08 21.08 7.35
N VAL A 27 13.59 19.98 6.78
CA VAL A 27 13.04 20.00 5.43
C VAL A 27 11.62 19.48 5.47
N LEU A 28 10.68 20.34 5.08
CA LEU A 28 9.24 20.08 5.05
C LEU A 28 8.73 20.14 3.61
N ALA A 29 7.53 19.63 3.40
CA ALA A 29 6.79 19.77 2.14
C ALA A 29 5.72 20.84 2.28
N ALA A 30 5.73 21.80 1.37
CA ALA A 30 4.58 22.67 1.13
C ALA A 30 3.68 22.03 0.07
N LYS A 31 2.47 21.61 0.46
CA LYS A 31 1.42 21.11 -0.42
C LYS A 31 0.58 22.29 -0.89
N LEU A 32 0.67 22.59 -2.18
CA LEU A 32 -0.17 23.56 -2.87
C LEU A 32 -1.35 22.84 -3.52
N VAL A 33 -2.56 23.06 -3.02
CA VAL A 33 -3.77 22.42 -3.56
C VAL A 33 -4.16 23.08 -4.89
N LEU A 34 -4.48 22.27 -5.90
CA LEU A 34 -4.89 22.76 -7.21
C LEU A 34 -6.36 23.26 -7.18
N PRO A 35 -6.69 24.37 -7.88
CA PRO A 35 -8.08 24.86 -7.96
C PRO A 35 -9.02 23.81 -8.58
N GLY A 36 -10.20 23.62 -7.98
CA GLY A 36 -11.16 22.58 -8.37
C GLY A 36 -10.98 21.24 -7.65
N SER A 37 -10.05 21.15 -6.70
CA SER A 37 -9.85 19.97 -5.85
C SER A 37 -10.94 19.85 -4.76
N PRO A 38 -11.25 18.64 -4.24
CA PRO A 38 -12.40 18.39 -3.36
C PRO A 38 -12.44 19.20 -2.05
N GLY A 39 -11.33 19.84 -1.66
CA GLY A 39 -11.21 20.63 -0.43
C GLY A 39 -11.81 22.04 -0.48
N GLU A 40 -12.07 22.60 -1.67
CA GLU A 40 -12.59 23.98 -1.80
C GLU A 40 -14.10 24.08 -1.50
N GLN A 41 -14.87 23.00 -1.70
CA GLN A 41 -16.34 23.07 -1.65
C GLN A 41 -16.94 22.99 -0.23
N SER A 42 -16.13 22.75 0.80
CA SER A 42 -16.62 22.71 2.19
C SER A 42 -16.68 24.09 2.87
N GLN A 43 -16.23 25.16 2.22
CA GLN A 43 -16.15 26.50 2.84
C GLN A 43 -16.88 27.65 2.11
N SER A 44 -17.53 27.41 0.96
CA SER A 44 -18.29 28.46 0.27
C SER A 44 -19.80 28.39 0.59
N LEU A 45 -20.16 28.77 1.83
CA LEU A 45 -21.55 29.08 2.21
C LEU A 45 -21.84 30.60 2.26
N SER A 46 -20.94 31.44 1.76
CA SER A 46 -21.16 32.88 1.63
C SER A 46 -20.85 33.32 0.21
N GLY A 47 -21.87 33.79 -0.51
CA GLY A 47 -21.75 34.30 -1.86
C GLY A 47 -21.04 35.65 -1.90
N GLU A 48 -19.71 35.61 -2.02
CA GLU A 48 -18.87 36.69 -2.54
C GLU A 48 -17.65 36.03 -3.21
N GLU A 49 -17.55 36.16 -4.53
CA GLU A 49 -16.40 35.69 -5.32
C GLU A 49 -15.16 36.57 -5.01
N PRO A 50 -14.06 36.01 -4.48
CA PRO A 50 -12.83 36.79 -4.32
C PRO A 50 -12.16 37.01 -5.69
N ALA A 51 -11.71 38.24 -5.94
CA ALA A 51 -11.06 38.66 -7.18
C ALA A 51 -9.70 37.99 -7.49
N HIS A 52 -9.22 37.09 -6.62
CA HIS A 52 -7.97 36.35 -6.77
C HIS A 52 -8.15 34.91 -6.26
N PRO A 53 -7.63 33.89 -6.98
CA PRO A 53 -7.67 32.51 -6.49
C PRO A 53 -6.85 32.39 -5.20
N VAL A 54 -7.51 32.13 -4.07
CA VAL A 54 -6.84 31.88 -2.79
C VAL A 54 -6.28 30.47 -2.83
N LEU A 55 -4.99 30.35 -3.12
CA LEU A 55 -4.31 29.07 -3.12
C LEU A 55 -4.12 28.56 -1.68
N GLN A 56 -4.73 27.42 -1.36
CA GLN A 56 -4.56 26.78 -0.05
C GLN A 56 -3.23 26.04 0.01
N VAL A 57 -2.40 26.40 1.00
CA VAL A 57 -1.09 25.79 1.24
C VAL A 57 -1.07 25.09 2.59
N PHE A 58 -0.67 23.82 2.59
CA PHE A 58 -0.44 23.03 3.80
C PHE A 58 1.05 22.72 3.97
N ILE A 59 1.51 22.61 5.21
CA ILE A 59 2.87 22.18 5.53
C ILE A 59 2.82 20.77 6.14
N SER A 60 3.63 19.86 5.61
CA SER A 60 3.76 18.48 6.10
C SER A 60 5.23 18.14 6.34
N PRO A 61 5.57 17.39 7.41
CA PRO A 61 6.94 16.92 7.64
C PRO A 61 7.35 15.80 6.69
N GLU A 62 6.40 15.09 6.09
CA GLU A 62 6.67 14.05 5.12
C GLU A 62 6.87 14.63 3.71
N VAL A 63 8.11 14.59 3.21
CA VAL A 63 8.43 15.10 1.87
C VAL A 63 8.33 14.00 0.81
N PRO A 64 7.30 14.01 -0.05
CA PRO A 64 7.19 13.03 -1.13
C PRO A 64 8.25 13.30 -2.19
N TYR A 65 8.81 12.21 -2.73
CA TYR A 65 9.79 12.28 -3.82
C TYR A 65 9.20 11.87 -5.18
N GLN A 66 8.08 11.16 -5.20
CA GLN A 66 7.29 10.85 -6.40
C GLN A 66 5.92 10.25 -6.03
N THR A 67 5.03 10.13 -7.01
CA THR A 67 3.79 9.36 -6.92
C THR A 67 4.02 7.88 -7.23
N LEU A 68 3.06 7.03 -6.83
CA LEU A 68 3.06 5.62 -7.22
C LEU A 68 2.94 5.46 -8.74
N ALA A 69 2.14 6.29 -9.41
CA ALA A 69 2.07 6.35 -10.87
C ALA A 69 3.45 6.60 -11.50
N GLY A 70 4.16 7.63 -11.01
CA GLY A 70 5.51 7.94 -11.44
C GLY A 70 6.49 6.79 -11.18
N PHE A 71 6.33 6.09 -10.05
CA PHE A 71 7.14 4.92 -9.72
C PHE A 71 6.94 3.77 -10.70
N VAL A 72 5.68 3.39 -10.97
CA VAL A 72 5.38 2.29 -11.91
C VAL A 72 5.92 2.62 -13.30
N LYS A 73 5.74 3.86 -13.77
CA LYS A 73 6.27 4.31 -15.07
C LYS A 73 7.81 4.30 -15.12
N GLY A 74 8.49 4.65 -14.04
CA GLY A 74 9.96 4.66 -13.97
C GLY A 74 10.61 3.29 -13.76
N SER A 75 9.86 2.29 -13.30
CA SER A 75 10.40 1.00 -12.82
C SER A 75 10.24 -0.16 -13.80
N HIS A 76 9.83 0.09 -15.05
CA HIS A 76 9.71 -0.96 -16.07
C HIS A 76 11.04 -1.70 -16.31
N GLY A 77 12.17 -1.00 -16.32
CA GLY A 77 13.50 -1.61 -16.46
C GLY A 77 13.81 -2.58 -15.32
N LEU A 78 13.49 -2.18 -14.09
CA LEU A 78 13.66 -2.99 -12.90
C LEU A 78 12.77 -4.25 -12.93
N HIS A 79 11.50 -4.12 -13.30
CA HIS A 79 10.60 -5.27 -13.42
C HIS A 79 11.14 -6.29 -14.44
N ARG A 80 11.74 -5.80 -15.54
CA ARG A 80 12.37 -6.67 -16.55
C ARG A 80 13.64 -7.36 -16.04
N THR A 81 14.49 -6.67 -15.28
CA THR A 81 15.77 -7.22 -14.79
C THR A 81 15.62 -8.10 -13.55
N SER A 82 14.68 -7.77 -12.67
CA SER A 82 14.54 -8.41 -11.35
C SER A 82 13.07 -8.48 -10.91
N PRO A 83 12.22 -9.27 -11.61
CA PRO A 83 10.78 -9.28 -11.40
C PRO A 83 10.37 -9.65 -9.98
N GLY A 84 11.06 -10.61 -9.35
CA GLY A 84 10.79 -10.98 -7.96
C GLY A 84 11.01 -9.85 -6.95
N HIS A 85 11.98 -8.96 -7.17
CA HIS A 85 12.20 -7.81 -6.28
C HIS A 85 11.12 -6.76 -6.50
N TYR A 86 10.78 -6.49 -7.76
CA TYR A 86 9.73 -5.55 -8.12
C TYR A 86 8.36 -5.99 -7.58
N GLU A 87 7.95 -7.23 -7.84
CA GLU A 87 6.66 -7.75 -7.39
C GLU A 87 6.58 -7.88 -5.87
N ARG A 88 7.69 -8.17 -5.18
CA ARG A 88 7.73 -8.10 -3.70
C ARG A 88 7.47 -6.69 -3.21
N LEU A 89 8.12 -5.69 -3.81
CA LEU A 89 7.90 -4.29 -3.47
C LEU A 89 6.45 -3.87 -3.77
N ALA A 90 5.89 -4.31 -4.89
CA ALA A 90 4.47 -4.10 -5.21
C ALA A 90 3.55 -4.70 -4.13
N CYS A 91 3.82 -5.93 -3.67
CA CYS A 91 3.07 -6.52 -2.55
C CYS A 91 3.15 -5.67 -1.28
N LEU A 92 4.34 -5.14 -0.92
CA LEU A 92 4.52 -4.28 0.25
C LEU A 92 3.80 -2.93 0.12
N LEU A 93 3.78 -2.34 -1.07
CA LEU A 93 3.05 -1.10 -1.33
C LEU A 93 1.53 -1.32 -1.28
N LEU A 94 1.03 -2.40 -1.91
CA LEU A 94 -0.37 -2.80 -1.82
C LEU A 94 -0.80 -3.12 -0.39
N LEU A 95 0.09 -3.69 0.42
CA LEU A 95 -0.18 -3.94 1.83
C LEU A 95 -0.40 -2.63 2.59
N GLN A 96 0.45 -1.62 2.37
CA GLN A 96 0.29 -0.29 2.96
C GLN A 96 -1.03 0.36 2.51
N VAL A 97 -1.41 0.21 1.25
CA VAL A 97 -2.71 0.68 0.74
C VAL A 97 -3.87 0.01 1.47
N CYS A 98 -3.85 -1.32 1.62
CA CYS A 98 -4.92 -2.05 2.33
C CYS A 98 -5.04 -1.58 3.78
N MET A 99 -3.91 -1.42 4.48
CA MET A 99 -3.90 -0.91 5.86
C MET A 99 -4.48 0.51 5.96
N GLY A 100 -4.12 1.39 5.02
CA GLY A 100 -4.68 2.75 4.99
C GLY A 100 -6.19 2.76 4.69
N LEU A 101 -6.64 1.94 3.74
CA LEU A 101 -8.06 1.82 3.38
C LEU A 101 -8.90 1.24 4.53
N GLU A 102 -8.40 0.24 5.26
CA GLU A 102 -9.05 -0.28 6.47
C GLU A 102 -9.22 0.81 7.52
N HIS A 103 -8.17 1.62 7.74
CA HIS A 103 -8.25 2.73 8.68
C HIS A 103 -9.31 3.77 8.26
N LEU A 104 -9.38 4.11 6.97
CA LEU A 104 -10.40 5.03 6.45
C LEU A 104 -11.82 4.48 6.55
N GLN A 105 -11.99 3.17 6.34
CA GLN A 105 -13.29 2.50 6.51
C GLN A 105 -13.78 2.58 7.96
N VAL A 106 -12.90 2.36 8.95
CA VAL A 106 -13.24 2.48 10.38
C VAL A 106 -13.66 3.91 10.74
N GLN A 107 -13.04 4.91 10.11
CA GLN A 107 -13.35 6.32 10.35
C GLN A 107 -14.58 6.83 9.59
N ASN A 108 -15.30 5.97 8.85
CA ASN A 108 -16.42 6.33 7.98
C ASN A 108 -16.09 7.49 7.01
N VAL A 109 -14.82 7.66 6.67
CA VAL A 109 -14.38 8.63 5.67
C VAL A 109 -14.80 8.07 4.32
N GLY A 110 -15.47 8.86 3.49
CA GLY A 110 -15.98 8.41 2.20
C GLY A 110 -14.92 7.71 1.36
N GLN A 111 -15.28 6.58 0.75
CA GLN A 111 -14.43 5.92 -0.25
C GLN A 111 -14.50 6.74 -1.54
N GLY A 112 -13.36 7.21 -2.02
CA GLY A 112 -13.24 7.91 -3.29
C GLY A 112 -12.32 7.18 -4.23
N ASP A 113 -11.94 7.88 -5.29
CA ASP A 113 -11.25 7.25 -6.41
C ASP A 113 -9.78 6.95 -6.05
N LEU A 114 -9.48 5.67 -5.88
CA LEU A 114 -8.14 5.18 -5.60
C LEU A 114 -7.35 5.13 -6.90
N SER A 115 -6.51 6.13 -7.12
CA SER A 115 -5.63 6.20 -8.28
C SER A 115 -4.15 6.21 -7.86
N PRO A 116 -3.24 5.58 -8.62
CA PRO A 116 -1.79 5.62 -8.34
C PRO A 116 -1.20 7.04 -8.30
N GLU A 117 -1.85 8.02 -8.94
CA GLU A 117 -1.48 9.43 -8.97
C GLU A 117 -1.73 10.13 -7.62
N ASN A 118 -2.67 9.61 -6.82
CA ASN A 118 -3.03 10.13 -5.50
C ASN A 118 -2.28 9.42 -4.35
N LEU A 119 -1.37 8.50 -4.67
CA LEU A 119 -0.55 7.77 -3.71
C LEU A 119 0.89 8.30 -3.78
N LEU A 120 1.39 8.81 -2.66
CA LEU A 120 2.70 9.44 -2.56
C LEU A 120 3.71 8.48 -1.93
N LEU A 121 4.95 8.51 -2.43
CA LEU A 121 6.05 7.76 -1.86
C LEU A 121 6.99 8.72 -1.11
N VAL A 122 7.29 8.38 0.14
CA VAL A 122 8.17 9.13 1.05
C VAL A 122 9.28 8.22 1.53
N GLN A 123 10.51 8.74 1.58
CA GLN A 123 11.63 7.99 2.12
C GLN A 123 11.46 7.82 3.63
N CYS A 124 11.56 6.60 4.15
CA CYS A 124 11.63 6.40 5.59
C CYS A 124 12.91 7.06 6.14
N PRO A 125 12.84 7.83 7.24
CA PRO A 125 14.02 8.36 7.89
C PRO A 125 14.83 7.21 8.49
N CYS A 126 15.76 6.65 7.71
CA CYS A 126 16.74 5.72 8.24
C CYS A 126 17.89 6.54 8.84
N PRO A 127 18.36 6.24 10.07
CA PRO A 127 19.60 6.82 10.55
C PRO A 127 20.73 6.42 9.59
N PRO A 128 21.72 7.30 9.34
CA PRO A 128 22.82 6.99 8.45
C PRO A 128 23.52 5.72 8.94
N GLN A 129 23.44 4.66 8.13
CA GLN A 129 24.06 3.38 8.42
C GLN A 129 25.58 3.57 8.39
N ARG A 130 26.26 3.31 9.52
CA ARG A 130 27.71 3.60 9.68
C ARG A 130 28.62 2.82 8.72
N GLN A 131 28.13 1.82 8.00
CA GLN A 131 28.84 1.21 6.86
C GLN A 131 27.82 0.70 5.82
N PRO A 132 27.96 1.07 4.53
CA PRO A 132 27.23 0.41 3.46
C PRO A 132 27.81 -1.00 3.27
N SER A 133 27.08 -2.04 3.65
CA SER A 133 27.44 -3.40 3.23
C SER A 133 27.23 -3.51 1.71
N LYS A 134 28.18 -4.16 1.03
CA LYS A 134 28.18 -4.35 -0.44
C LYS A 134 26.93 -5.07 -0.99
N GLU A 135 26.07 -5.61 -0.12
CA GLU A 135 24.82 -6.30 -0.46
C GLU A 135 23.57 -5.40 -0.39
N ALA A 136 23.69 -4.17 0.13
CA ALA A 136 22.58 -3.21 0.25
C ALA A 136 22.25 -2.50 -1.08
N SER A 137 23.14 -2.53 -2.06
CA SER A 137 23.01 -1.83 -3.36
C SER A 137 21.96 -2.42 -4.31
N LEU A 138 21.39 -3.59 -4.00
CA LEU A 138 20.35 -4.23 -4.81
C LEU A 138 18.97 -4.26 -4.13
N ARG A 139 18.87 -3.83 -2.86
CA ARG A 139 17.58 -3.77 -2.16
C ARG A 139 17.05 -2.35 -2.25
N LEU A 140 16.03 -2.18 -3.08
CA LEU A 140 15.18 -0.99 -3.04
C LEU A 140 14.66 -0.86 -1.61
N SER A 141 14.98 0.26 -0.95
CA SER A 141 14.40 0.56 0.35
C SER A 141 12.89 0.72 0.18
N LEU A 142 12.09 0.01 0.98
CA LEU A 142 10.65 0.15 0.97
C LEU A 142 10.28 1.59 1.36
N PRO A 143 9.67 2.40 0.47
CA PRO A 143 9.19 3.71 0.85
C PRO A 143 7.90 3.61 1.67
N ARG A 144 7.65 4.64 2.47
CA ARG A 144 6.36 4.84 3.14
C ARG A 144 5.38 5.40 2.12
N LEU A 145 4.22 4.78 2.02
CA LEU A 145 3.14 5.21 1.14
C LEU A 145 2.13 6.09 1.92
N LEU A 146 1.77 7.23 1.34
CA LEU A 146 0.78 8.16 1.91
C LEU A 146 -0.34 8.42 0.91
N PHE A 147 -1.54 8.68 1.41
CA PHE A 147 -2.66 9.14 0.61
C PHE A 147 -2.60 10.67 0.50
N SER A 148 -2.56 11.20 -0.71
CA SER A 148 -2.42 12.64 -0.97
C SER A 148 -3.70 13.42 -0.62
N SER A 149 -4.85 12.90 -1.01
CA SER A 149 -6.16 13.51 -0.82
C SER A 149 -7.12 12.56 -0.09
N PHE A 150 -7.94 13.13 0.78
CA PHE A 150 -9.11 12.45 1.31
C PHE A 150 -10.25 12.62 0.31
N PHE A 151 -10.53 11.50 -0.32
CA PHE A 151 -11.61 11.16 -1.22
C PHE A 151 -12.93 11.95 -1.16
N LYS A 152 -13.47 12.26 -2.34
CA LYS A 152 -14.85 12.74 -2.56
C LYS A 152 -15.84 11.68 -2.06
N VAL A 153 -16.70 12.01 -1.09
CA VAL A 153 -17.83 11.17 -0.70
C VAL A 153 -18.83 11.18 -1.85
N LYS A 154 -18.89 10.11 -2.66
CA LYS A 154 -20.09 9.86 -3.46
C LYS A 154 -21.07 9.17 -2.52
N ASP A 155 -22.08 9.92 -2.07
CA ASP A 155 -23.12 9.40 -1.18
C ASP A 155 -23.67 8.09 -1.77
N ARG A 156 -23.32 6.96 -1.15
CA ARG A 156 -23.84 5.65 -1.53
C ARG A 156 -25.15 5.49 -0.80
N GLN A 157 -26.19 6.10 -1.37
CA GLN A 157 -27.54 5.75 -1.02
C GLN A 157 -27.72 4.26 -1.33
N ARG A 158 -27.74 3.49 -0.25
CA ARG A 158 -27.77 2.04 -0.22
C ARG A 158 -29.21 1.63 -0.54
N SER A 159 -29.53 1.52 -1.83
CA SER A 159 -30.74 0.85 -2.29
C SER A 159 -30.32 -0.39 -3.07
N CYS A 160 -30.45 -1.56 -2.44
CA CYS A 160 -30.48 -2.82 -3.16
C CYS A 160 -31.74 -2.84 -4.04
N PRO A 161 -31.67 -2.99 -5.37
CA PRO A 161 -32.83 -3.37 -6.15
C PRO A 161 -32.97 -4.89 -6.08
N THR A 162 -34.09 -5.35 -5.54
CA THR A 162 -34.51 -6.74 -5.56
C THR A 162 -35.02 -7.09 -6.98
N SER A 163 -34.24 -7.88 -7.73
CA SER A 163 -34.63 -8.80 -8.86
C SER A 163 -35.32 -8.23 -10.13
N PRO A 164 -35.46 -8.98 -11.25
CA PRO A 164 -34.73 -10.17 -11.73
C PRO A 164 -34.16 -10.00 -13.18
N GLU A 165 -33.27 -10.93 -13.53
CA GLU A 165 -32.94 -11.46 -14.87
C GLU A 165 -33.26 -10.62 -16.12
N GLN A 166 -32.19 -10.11 -16.76
CA GLN A 166 -32.16 -9.96 -18.22
C GLN A 166 -30.93 -10.67 -18.77
N ASP A 167 -31.26 -11.68 -19.57
CA ASP A 167 -30.42 -12.53 -20.40
C ASP A 167 -29.54 -11.67 -21.33
N GLY A 168 -28.31 -11.43 -20.88
CA GLY A 168 -27.22 -10.90 -21.70
C GLY A 168 -26.33 -12.07 -22.08
N PRO A 169 -25.83 -12.14 -23.33
CA PRO A 169 -25.26 -13.37 -23.87
C PRO A 169 -24.11 -13.87 -22.99
N GLU A 170 -24.31 -15.05 -22.44
CA GLU A 170 -23.31 -15.91 -21.81
C GLU A 170 -22.16 -16.15 -22.80
N GLY A 171 -21.18 -15.24 -22.84
CA GLY A 171 -20.14 -15.34 -23.88
C GLY A 171 -18.94 -14.42 -23.76
N LEU A 172 -18.84 -13.59 -22.71
CA LEU A 172 -17.67 -12.76 -22.45
C LEU A 172 -17.46 -12.64 -20.93
N ALA A 173 -17.04 -13.73 -20.29
CA ALA A 173 -16.21 -13.64 -19.10
C ALA A 173 -14.91 -12.95 -19.53
N ALA A 174 -14.96 -11.62 -19.60
CA ALA A 174 -13.89 -10.73 -20.01
C ALA A 174 -12.67 -11.07 -19.16
N LEU A 175 -11.76 -11.83 -19.76
CA LEU A 175 -10.53 -12.27 -19.14
C LEU A 175 -9.83 -11.00 -18.68
N LEU A 176 -9.71 -10.81 -17.37
CA LEU A 176 -8.79 -9.81 -16.84
C LEU A 176 -7.46 -10.04 -17.55
N PRO A 177 -6.80 -8.97 -18.05
CA PRO A 177 -5.53 -9.11 -18.73
C PRO A 177 -4.60 -10.01 -17.93
N GLU A 178 -4.00 -11.00 -18.60
CA GLU A 178 -3.17 -11.95 -17.88
C GLU A 178 -1.95 -11.27 -17.29
N ILE A 179 -1.79 -11.35 -15.97
CA ILE A 179 -0.53 -10.99 -15.32
C ILE A 179 0.49 -12.08 -15.68
N PRO A 180 1.61 -11.75 -16.37
CA PRO A 180 2.61 -12.72 -16.74
C PRO A 180 3.26 -13.33 -15.49
N SER A 181 3.50 -14.64 -15.51
CA SER A 181 4.11 -15.35 -14.38
C SER A 181 5.63 -15.17 -14.40
N LEU A 182 6.12 -14.08 -13.81
CA LEU A 182 7.53 -13.69 -13.79
C LEU A 182 8.22 -13.96 -12.45
N SER A 183 7.47 -14.23 -11.39
CA SER A 183 8.01 -14.49 -10.06
C SER A 183 7.07 -15.34 -9.19
N ILE A 184 7.52 -15.67 -7.97
CA ILE A 184 6.71 -16.38 -6.96
C ILE A 184 5.47 -15.61 -6.50
N TYR A 185 5.40 -14.29 -6.77
CA TYR A 185 4.27 -13.45 -6.38
C TYR A 185 3.23 -13.32 -7.50
N SER A 186 3.59 -13.51 -8.77
CA SER A 186 2.73 -13.21 -9.93
C SER A 186 1.41 -13.95 -9.88
N THR A 187 1.42 -15.27 -9.60
CA THR A 187 0.21 -16.09 -9.49
C THR A 187 -0.69 -15.63 -8.35
N GLY A 188 -0.10 -15.27 -7.21
CA GLY A 188 -0.80 -14.75 -6.06
C GLY A 188 -1.43 -13.38 -6.31
N LEU A 189 -0.70 -12.49 -6.98
CA LEU A 189 -1.18 -11.18 -7.39
C LEU A 189 -2.30 -11.30 -8.44
N LYS A 190 -2.19 -12.23 -9.40
CA LYS A 190 -3.25 -12.56 -10.36
C LYS A 190 -4.50 -13.04 -9.63
N ARG A 191 -4.36 -13.95 -8.67
CA ARG A 191 -5.48 -14.43 -7.86
C ARG A 191 -6.13 -13.32 -7.05
N LEU A 192 -5.33 -12.49 -6.39
CA LEU A 192 -5.82 -11.34 -5.63
C LEU A 192 -6.59 -10.35 -6.52
N ALA A 193 -6.06 -10.04 -7.71
CA ALA A 193 -6.75 -9.17 -8.67
C ALA A 193 -8.10 -9.75 -9.11
N MET A 194 -8.18 -11.06 -9.41
CA MET A 194 -9.44 -11.73 -9.73
C MET A 194 -10.46 -11.66 -8.59
N LEU A 195 -10.00 -11.81 -7.35
CA LEU A 195 -10.87 -11.76 -6.16
C LEU A 195 -11.37 -10.34 -5.86
N LEU A 196 -10.52 -9.31 -6.04
CA LEU A 196 -10.87 -7.91 -5.84
C LEU A 196 -11.76 -7.35 -6.95
N LEU A 197 -11.56 -7.80 -8.19
CA LEU A 197 -12.29 -7.35 -9.38
C LEU A 197 -13.49 -8.25 -9.71
N HIS A 198 -13.95 -9.06 -8.75
CA HIS A 198 -15.09 -9.94 -8.95
C HIS A 198 -16.35 -9.11 -9.29
N ARG A 199 -17.07 -9.54 -10.35
CA ARG A 199 -18.28 -8.88 -10.86
C ARG A 199 -19.39 -8.82 -9.80
N ASP A 200 -19.63 -9.97 -9.18
CA ASP A 200 -20.56 -10.10 -8.06
C ASP A 200 -19.92 -9.51 -6.78
N PRO A 201 -20.49 -8.44 -6.19
CA PRO A 201 -19.98 -7.81 -4.98
C PRO A 201 -20.06 -8.72 -3.74
N CYS A 202 -20.96 -9.73 -3.71
CA CYS A 202 -21.05 -10.68 -2.61
C CYS A 202 -19.88 -11.68 -2.61
N LYS A 203 -19.25 -11.91 -3.77
CA LYS A 203 -18.08 -12.79 -3.92
C LYS A 203 -16.75 -12.03 -3.90
N ARG A 204 -16.81 -10.70 -3.87
CA ARG A 204 -15.62 -9.83 -3.82
C ARG A 204 -15.01 -9.91 -2.43
N VAL A 205 -13.69 -10.09 -2.38
CA VAL A 205 -12.98 -10.11 -1.09
C VAL A 205 -12.95 -8.72 -0.45
N SER A 206 -13.05 -8.68 0.88
CA SER A 206 -12.88 -7.44 1.65
C SER A 206 -11.43 -6.97 1.61
N ILE A 207 -11.20 -5.70 1.98
CA ILE A 207 -9.84 -5.16 2.10
C ILE A 207 -9.04 -5.91 3.17
N GLU A 208 -9.68 -6.30 4.28
CA GLU A 208 -9.04 -7.13 5.32
C GLU A 208 -8.59 -8.49 4.79
N GLN A 209 -9.41 -9.12 3.95
CA GLN A 209 -9.05 -10.37 3.30
C GLN A 209 -7.91 -10.18 2.30
N ALA A 210 -7.93 -9.08 1.54
CA ALA A 210 -6.84 -8.72 0.62
C ALA A 210 -5.52 -8.45 1.36
N ARG A 211 -5.56 -7.72 2.48
CA ARG A 211 -4.42 -7.53 3.40
C ARG A 211 -3.86 -8.86 3.85
N SER A 212 -4.72 -9.76 4.31
CA SER A 212 -4.32 -11.08 4.78
C SER A 212 -3.69 -11.93 3.66
N ILE A 213 -4.25 -11.88 2.44
CA ILE A 213 -3.66 -12.53 1.25
C ILE A 213 -2.26 -11.98 0.96
N LEU A 214 -2.08 -10.65 0.96
CA LEU A 214 -0.77 -10.01 0.73
C LEU A 214 0.24 -10.40 1.81
N GLN A 215 -0.18 -10.48 3.07
CA GLN A 215 0.68 -10.93 4.17
C GLN A 215 1.16 -12.38 3.97
N VAL A 216 0.28 -13.29 3.54
CA VAL A 216 0.66 -14.66 3.19
C VAL A 216 1.58 -14.71 1.97
N LEU A 217 1.35 -13.86 0.97
CA LEU A 217 2.25 -13.73 -0.18
C LEU A 217 3.63 -13.20 0.20
N LEU A 218 3.75 -12.35 1.22
CA LEU A 218 5.02 -11.76 1.64
C LEU A 218 5.82 -12.67 2.58
N TRP A 219 5.15 -13.30 3.55
CA TRP A 219 5.80 -14.02 4.66
C TRP A 219 5.37 -15.49 4.81
N GLY A 220 4.46 -15.98 3.98
CA GLY A 220 3.95 -17.35 4.00
C GLY A 220 2.76 -17.55 4.95
N PRO A 221 2.28 -18.79 5.10
CA PRO A 221 2.88 -20.04 4.61
C PRO A 221 2.72 -20.25 3.10
N ARG A 222 3.73 -20.84 2.46
CA ARG A 222 3.77 -21.11 1.01
C ARG A 222 3.11 -22.45 0.67
N GLN A 223 2.69 -22.62 -0.58
CA GLN A 223 2.00 -23.83 -1.04
C GLN A 223 2.84 -25.11 -0.85
N GLU A 224 4.16 -25.01 -0.91
CA GLU A 224 5.09 -26.14 -0.74
C GLU A 224 5.03 -26.74 0.67
N LEU A 225 4.62 -25.96 1.68
CA LEU A 225 4.39 -26.47 3.03
C LEU A 225 3.30 -27.56 3.05
N PHE A 226 2.34 -27.46 2.14
CA PHE A 226 1.18 -28.36 2.06
C PHE A 226 1.38 -29.49 1.03
N ALA A 227 2.48 -29.49 0.28
CA ALA A 227 2.78 -30.55 -0.68
C ALA A 227 3.07 -31.90 0.01
N ARG A 228 3.67 -31.86 1.21
CA ARG A 228 4.07 -33.06 1.98
C ARG A 228 3.21 -33.32 3.22
N SER A 229 2.39 -32.35 3.61
CA SER A 229 1.62 -32.38 4.85
C SER A 229 0.20 -31.92 4.59
N LYS A 230 -0.79 -32.62 5.17
CA LYS A 230 -2.18 -32.17 5.12
C LYS A 230 -2.27 -30.79 5.78
N LYS A 231 -2.98 -29.88 5.13
CA LYS A 231 -3.29 -28.56 5.69
C LYS A 231 -4.23 -28.74 6.89
N THR A 232 -3.68 -28.69 8.09
CA THR A 232 -4.41 -28.82 9.36
C THR A 232 -4.16 -27.60 10.25
N LEU A 233 -5.10 -27.29 11.14
CA LEU A 233 -4.96 -26.18 12.09
C LEU A 233 -3.72 -26.32 13.01
N PRO A 234 -3.38 -27.52 13.56
CA PRO A 234 -2.18 -27.69 14.36
C PRO A 234 -0.88 -27.39 13.59
N LEU A 235 -0.78 -27.81 12.32
CA LEU A 235 0.38 -27.51 11.48
C LEU A 235 0.57 -26.00 11.31
N LEU A 236 -0.52 -25.28 11.03
CA LEU A 236 -0.50 -23.83 10.88
C LEU A 236 -0.13 -23.12 12.19
N ARG A 237 -0.65 -23.60 13.33
CA ARG A 237 -0.28 -23.08 14.64
C ARG A 237 1.22 -23.22 14.91
N SER A 238 1.78 -24.42 14.75
CA SER A 238 3.22 -24.64 14.92
C SER A 238 4.06 -23.80 13.95
N TRP A 239 3.60 -23.62 12.71
CA TRP A 239 4.27 -22.74 11.76
C TRP A 239 4.31 -21.28 12.23
N VAL A 240 3.19 -20.76 12.78
CA VAL A 240 3.13 -19.39 13.33
C VAL A 240 4.08 -19.25 14.53
N GLU A 241 4.08 -20.22 15.44
CA GLU A 241 4.97 -20.22 16.61
C GLU A 241 6.45 -20.17 16.22
N VAL A 242 6.86 -21.02 15.27
CA VAL A 242 8.23 -21.00 14.73
C VAL A 242 8.57 -19.66 14.09
N LYS A 243 7.66 -19.08 13.29
CA LYS A 243 7.88 -17.79 12.67
C LYS A 243 8.02 -16.66 13.68
N ARG A 244 7.18 -16.64 14.73
CA ARG A 244 7.28 -15.68 15.84
C ARG A 244 8.62 -15.81 16.58
N ALA A 245 9.05 -17.03 16.88
CA ALA A 245 10.33 -17.28 17.54
C ALA A 245 11.53 -16.81 16.69
N LEU A 246 11.53 -17.11 15.39
CA LEU A 246 12.58 -16.65 14.47
C LEU A 246 12.60 -15.12 14.34
N LEU A 247 11.43 -14.47 14.34
CA LEU A 247 11.34 -13.02 14.29
C LEU A 247 11.94 -12.38 15.55
N LEU A 248 11.60 -12.90 16.73
CA LEU A 248 12.16 -12.46 18.00
C LEU A 248 13.68 -12.66 18.06
N LEU A 249 14.18 -13.81 17.62
CA LEU A 249 15.61 -14.09 17.55
C LEU A 249 16.34 -13.09 16.65
N LYS A 250 15.79 -12.79 15.47
CA LYS A 250 16.34 -11.80 14.55
C LYS A 250 16.44 -10.41 15.20
N PHE A 251 15.42 -9.99 15.95
CA PHE A 251 15.47 -8.71 16.67
C PHE A 251 16.50 -8.71 17.80
N ALA A 252 16.62 -9.81 18.55
CA ALA A 252 17.64 -9.94 19.59
C ALA A 252 19.05 -9.81 19.00
N GLU A 253 19.34 -10.48 17.87
CA GLU A 253 20.62 -10.36 17.18
C GLU A 253 20.89 -8.94 16.66
N ASN A 254 19.90 -8.29 16.05
CA ASN A 254 20.04 -6.94 15.54
C ASN A 254 20.33 -5.93 16.65
N SER A 255 19.70 -6.11 17.81
CA SER A 255 19.95 -5.27 18.99
C SER A 255 21.38 -5.44 19.53
N ALA A 256 21.89 -6.68 19.55
CA ALA A 256 23.27 -6.97 19.95
C ALA A 256 24.31 -6.41 18.95
N ARG A 257 23.97 -6.37 17.67
CA ARG A 257 24.85 -5.85 16.60
C ARG A 257 24.80 -4.33 16.43
N ALA A 258 24.08 -3.59 17.30
CA ALA A 258 23.82 -2.16 17.16
C ALA A 258 23.32 -1.77 15.76
N VAL A 259 22.57 -2.67 15.11
CA VAL A 259 21.85 -2.35 13.87
C VAL A 259 20.79 -1.32 14.24
N GLY A 260 20.65 -0.27 13.43
CA GLY A 260 19.79 0.88 13.71
C GLY A 260 18.29 0.52 13.85
N SER A 261 17.44 1.55 13.82
CA SER A 261 15.99 1.39 13.89
C SER A 261 15.47 0.35 12.90
N PRO A 262 14.43 -0.44 13.27
CA PRO A 262 13.88 -1.45 12.38
C PRO A 262 13.37 -0.84 11.08
N SER A 263 13.54 -1.56 9.98
CA SER A 263 13.00 -1.16 8.68
C SER A 263 11.47 -1.20 8.67
N LEU A 264 10.85 -0.48 7.73
CA LEU A 264 9.40 -0.49 7.56
C LEU A 264 8.87 -1.90 7.24
N GLU A 265 9.61 -2.69 6.45
CA GLU A 265 9.24 -4.07 6.15
C GLU A 265 9.24 -4.95 7.41
N GLU A 266 10.22 -4.76 8.30
CA GLU A 266 10.29 -5.47 9.57
C GLU A 266 9.12 -5.09 10.49
N TRP A 267 8.74 -3.81 10.53
CA TRP A 267 7.55 -3.37 11.26
C TRP A 267 6.27 -3.99 10.70
N LEU A 268 6.08 -4.00 9.37
CA LEU A 268 4.93 -4.63 8.71
C LEU A 268 4.86 -6.14 9.01
N CYS A 269 6.01 -6.82 9.00
CA CYS A 269 6.13 -8.24 9.36
C CYS A 269 5.71 -8.48 10.81
N CYS A 270 6.15 -7.62 11.75
CA CYS A 270 5.72 -7.70 13.14
C CYS A 270 4.22 -7.51 13.29
N GLN A 271 3.62 -6.53 12.60
CA GLN A 271 2.18 -6.31 12.64
C GLN A 271 1.41 -7.55 12.17
N TYR A 272 1.88 -8.23 11.12
CA TYR A 272 1.30 -9.49 10.68
C TYR A 272 1.37 -10.58 11.75
N PHE A 273 2.58 -10.89 12.24
CA PHE A 273 2.76 -12.01 13.17
C PHE A 273 2.21 -11.76 14.57
N LYS A 274 1.99 -10.49 14.95
CA LYS A 274 1.33 -10.12 16.19
C LYS A 274 -0.09 -10.67 16.24
N ASP A 275 -0.89 -10.45 15.19
CA ASP A 275 -2.34 -10.68 15.23
C ASP A 275 -2.79 -11.94 14.46
N VAL A 276 -1.93 -12.53 13.62
CA VAL A 276 -2.31 -13.69 12.80
C VAL A 276 -2.63 -14.94 13.65
N THR A 277 -3.71 -15.64 13.27
CA THR A 277 -4.13 -16.92 13.86
C THR A 277 -4.12 -18.02 12.80
N GLU A 278 -4.07 -19.28 13.25
CA GLU A 278 -4.14 -20.46 12.39
C GLU A 278 -5.44 -20.52 11.57
N HIS A 279 -6.55 -19.98 12.09
CA HIS A 279 -7.84 -19.94 11.42
C HIS A 279 -7.82 -18.96 10.25
N VAL A 280 -7.26 -17.77 10.45
CA VAL A 280 -7.06 -16.77 9.38
C VAL A 280 -6.16 -17.34 8.29
N LEU A 281 -5.04 -17.98 8.67
CA LEU A 281 -4.16 -18.63 7.72
C LEU A 281 -4.87 -19.73 6.92
N PHE A 282 -5.70 -20.53 7.59
CA PHE A 282 -6.43 -21.60 6.93
C PHE A 282 -7.38 -21.04 5.86
N GLN A 283 -8.16 -20.00 6.19
CA GLN A 283 -9.07 -19.35 5.26
C GLN A 283 -8.31 -18.69 4.10
N VAL A 284 -7.29 -17.89 4.39
CA VAL A 284 -6.52 -17.15 3.38
C VAL A 284 -5.82 -18.10 2.40
N THR A 285 -5.17 -19.14 2.90
CA THR A 285 -4.48 -20.11 2.05
C THR A 285 -5.44 -20.99 1.25
N GLN A 286 -6.73 -21.07 1.63
CA GLN A 286 -7.77 -21.75 0.84
C GLN A 286 -8.29 -20.85 -0.29
N ALA A 287 -8.29 -19.53 -0.07
CA ALA A 287 -8.63 -18.57 -1.12
C ALA A 287 -7.50 -18.38 -2.14
N LEU A 288 -6.25 -18.49 -1.68
CA LEU A 288 -5.04 -18.18 -2.45
C LEU A 288 -4.50 -19.35 -3.31
N TYR A 289 -4.49 -20.57 -2.76
CA TYR A 289 -4.01 -21.80 -3.42
C TYR A 289 -5.18 -22.67 -3.85
#